data_AF-A0AAF0PZV0-F1
#
_entry.id   AF-A0AAF0PZV0-F1
#
_cell.length_a   1.000
_cell.length_b   1.000
_cell.length_c   1.000
_cell.angle_alpha   90.00
_cell.angle_beta   90.00
_cell.angle_gamma   90.00
#
_symmetry.space_group_name_H-M   'P 1'
#
loop_
_entity.id
_entity.type
_entity.pdbx_description
1 polymer ?
#
loop_
_entity_poly.entity_id
_entity_poly.type
_entity_poly.pdbx_seq_one_letter_code
_entity_poly.pdbx_strand_id
1 'polypeptide(L)'
;MAKLIYNMIILLFVLATPAMGKPSCETVSKRLAPCLSYIQGRYHSIKPSGRCCRGLIDISNMMKNRGDYSTVCKCIKKVLLHTNYDPKRFQTGSQQCNTGYTLPPVGHTTTC
;
A
#
# COMPACT_ATOMS: atom_id res chain seq x y z
N MET A 1 -46.85 -1.17 -13.44
CA MET A 1 -46.15 -0.25 -12.51
C MET A 1 -44.95 -0.90 -11.83
N ALA A 2 -45.04 -2.12 -11.28
CA ALA A 2 -43.91 -2.84 -10.67
C ALA A 2 -42.68 -3.08 -11.59
N LYS A 3 -42.92 -3.26 -12.89
CA LYS A 3 -41.87 -3.50 -13.91
C LYS A 3 -40.95 -2.28 -14.13
N LEU A 4 -41.48 -1.07 -13.97
CA LEU A 4 -40.72 0.18 -14.07
C LEU A 4 -39.84 0.39 -12.82
N ILE A 5 -40.36 0.04 -11.65
CA ILE A 5 -39.64 0.12 -10.37
C ILE A 5 -38.45 -0.84 -10.39
N TYR A 6 -38.64 -2.08 -10.87
CA TYR A 6 -37.58 -3.08 -10.96
C TYR A 6 -36.43 -2.66 -11.89
N ASN A 7 -36.75 -2.11 -13.07
CA ASN A 7 -35.74 -1.57 -13.98
C ASN A 7 -34.98 -0.38 -13.40
N MET A 8 -35.66 0.47 -12.61
CA MET A 8 -35.01 1.62 -11.97
C MET A 8 -34.04 1.20 -10.86
N ILE A 9 -34.37 0.14 -10.10
CA ILE A 9 -33.50 -0.42 -9.05
C ILE A 9 -32.24 -1.05 -9.66
N ILE A 10 -32.39 -1.77 -10.79
CA ILE A 10 -31.24 -2.36 -11.51
C ILE A 10 -30.33 -1.25 -12.05
N LEU A 11 -30.90 -0.17 -12.59
CA LEU A 11 -30.11 0.96 -13.12
C LEU A 11 -29.29 1.67 -12.04
N LEU A 12 -29.83 1.80 -10.82
CA LEU A 12 -29.13 2.38 -9.67
C LEU A 12 -27.95 1.53 -9.19
N PHE A 13 -28.04 0.19 -9.27
CA PHE A 13 -26.94 -0.71 -8.91
C PHE A 13 -25.78 -0.67 -9.91
N VAL A 14 -26.05 -0.42 -11.20
CA VAL A 14 -25.03 -0.33 -12.25
C VAL A 14 -24.20 0.96 -12.15
N LEU A 15 -24.76 2.03 -11.56
CA LEU A 15 -24.07 3.32 -11.38
C LEU A 15 -23.26 3.40 -10.07
N ALA A 16 -23.33 2.38 -9.21
CA ALA A 16 -22.50 2.27 -8.03
C ALA A 16 -21.05 1.95 -8.43
N THR A 17 -20.37 2.95 -8.98
CA THR A 17 -18.91 2.94 -9.03
C THR A 17 -18.42 2.81 -7.59
N PRO A 18 -17.59 1.82 -7.24
CA PRO A 18 -16.95 1.81 -5.95
C PRO A 18 -16.15 3.11 -5.89
N ALA A 19 -16.54 4.03 -5.01
CA ALA A 19 -15.72 5.16 -4.67
C ALA A 19 -14.43 4.56 -4.09
N MET A 20 -13.42 4.38 -4.93
CA MET A 20 -12.08 3.99 -4.52
C MET A 20 -11.53 5.20 -3.77
N GLY A 21 -11.93 5.33 -2.50
CA GLY A 21 -11.41 6.34 -1.61
C GLY A 21 -9.90 6.17 -1.51
N LYS A 22 -9.19 7.31 -1.42
CA LYS A 22 -7.74 7.30 -1.22
C LYS A 22 -7.38 6.33 -0.08
N PRO A 23 -6.31 5.54 -0.22
CA PRO A 23 -5.93 4.58 0.81
C PRO A 23 -5.65 5.29 2.12
N SER A 24 -6.26 4.81 3.21
CA SER A 24 -6.07 5.37 4.54
C SER A 24 -4.70 4.99 5.10
N CYS A 25 -4.07 5.87 5.90
CA CYS A 25 -2.80 5.55 6.55
C CYS A 25 -2.89 4.35 7.49
N GLU A 26 -4.07 4.09 8.06
CA GLU A 26 -4.32 2.88 8.85
C GLU A 26 -4.19 1.62 7.99
N THR A 27 -4.73 1.64 6.77
CA THR A 27 -4.59 0.53 5.83
C THR A 27 -3.13 0.32 5.47
N VAL A 28 -2.41 1.39 5.11
CA VAL A 28 -0.97 1.33 4.79
C VAL A 28 -0.18 0.77 5.98
N SER A 29 -0.46 1.24 7.20
CA SER A 29 0.19 0.74 8.42
C SER A 29 -0.06 -0.75 8.64
N LYS A 30 -1.30 -1.23 8.50
CA LYS A 30 -1.64 -2.67 8.61
C LYS A 30 -0.91 -3.52 7.58
N ARG A 31 -0.81 -3.03 6.33
CA ARG A 31 -0.06 -3.72 5.26
C ARG A 31 1.45 -3.70 5.51
N LEU A 32 1.97 -2.62 6.09
CA LEU A 32 3.39 -2.44 6.37
C LEU A 32 3.87 -3.15 7.64
N ALA A 33 3.02 -3.33 8.64
CA ALA A 33 3.33 -3.96 9.92
C ALA A 33 4.15 -5.27 9.82
N PRO A 34 3.80 -6.26 8.96
CA PRO A 34 4.59 -7.49 8.83
C PRO A 34 5.99 -7.29 8.24
N CYS A 35 6.29 -6.12 7.67
CA CYS A 35 7.58 -5.79 7.07
C CYS A 35 8.53 -5.02 8.00
N LEU A 36 8.04 -4.50 9.13
CA LEU A 36 8.82 -3.59 9.97
C LEU A 36 10.15 -4.21 10.40
N SER A 37 10.16 -5.46 10.86
CA SER A 37 11.40 -6.15 11.25
C SER A 37 12.40 -6.28 10.09
N TYR A 38 11.91 -6.51 8.87
CA TYR A 38 12.77 -6.61 7.68
C TYR A 38 13.35 -5.25 7.30
N ILE A 39 12.52 -4.21 7.26
CA ILE A 39 12.90 -2.84 6.92
C ILE A 39 13.89 -2.28 7.95
N GLN A 40 13.70 -2.59 9.23
CA GLN A 40 14.60 -2.22 10.33
C GLN A 40 15.91 -3.01 10.33
N GLY A 41 16.07 -4.02 9.48
CA GLY A 41 17.24 -4.89 9.49
C GLY A 41 17.35 -5.84 10.67
N ARG A 42 16.25 -6.04 11.39
CA ARG A 42 16.14 -6.95 12.54
C ARG A 42 15.63 -8.34 12.15
N TYR A 43 15.27 -8.54 10.89
CA TYR A 43 14.80 -9.83 10.40
C TYR A 43 15.99 -10.74 10.06
N HIS A 44 15.96 -11.96 10.58
CA HIS A 44 17.06 -12.93 10.44
C HIS A 44 17.29 -13.40 9.00
N SER A 45 16.31 -13.21 8.10
CA SER A 45 16.45 -13.59 6.70
C SER A 45 16.75 -12.41 5.79
N ILE A 46 17.52 -12.68 4.75
CA ILE A 46 17.86 -11.74 3.67
C ILE A 46 16.62 -11.41 2.82
N LYS A 47 15.59 -12.28 2.84
CA LYS A 47 14.33 -12.07 2.11
C LYS A 47 13.17 -11.76 3.07
N PRO A 48 12.19 -10.93 2.67
CA PRO A 48 11.01 -10.68 3.49
C PRO A 48 10.16 -11.95 3.69
N SER A 49 9.39 -11.98 4.77
CA SER A 49 8.39 -13.02 4.97
C SER A 49 7.30 -12.96 3.88
N GLY A 50 6.62 -14.07 3.59
CA GLY A 50 5.51 -14.07 2.63
C GLY A 50 4.35 -13.14 3.03
N ARG A 51 4.16 -12.88 4.33
CA ARG A 51 3.20 -11.87 4.82
C ARG A 51 3.68 -10.45 4.52
N CYS A 52 4.97 -10.18 4.71
CA CYS A 52 5.55 -8.91 4.30
C CYS A 52 5.43 -8.70 2.79
N CYS A 53 5.76 -9.71 1.98
CA CYS A 53 5.65 -9.58 0.53
C CYS A 53 4.24 -9.24 0.07
N ARG A 54 3.20 -9.89 0.63
CA ARG A 54 1.81 -9.52 0.35
C ARG A 54 1.52 -8.06 0.71
N GLY A 55 2.00 -7.60 1.86
CA GLY A 55 1.90 -6.19 2.26
C GLY A 55 2.59 -5.23 1.30
N LEU A 56 3.80 -5.56 0.84
CA LEU A 56 4.54 -4.75 -0.15
C LEU A 56 3.86 -4.74 -1.52
N ILE A 57 3.27 -5.87 -1.96
CA ILE A 57 2.48 -5.94 -3.20
C ILE A 57 1.27 -5.01 -3.10
N ASP A 58 0.53 -5.06 -1.99
CA ASP A 58 -0.64 -4.19 -1.76
C ASP A 58 -0.22 -2.71 -1.79
N ILE A 59 0.87 -2.36 -1.10
CA ILE A 59 1.43 -1.00 -1.08
C ILE A 59 1.89 -0.56 -2.48
N SER A 60 2.57 -1.44 -3.23
CA SER A 60 2.99 -1.17 -4.62
C SER A 60 1.79 -0.87 -5.52
N ASN A 61 0.70 -1.63 -5.38
CA ASN A 61 -0.51 -1.40 -6.14
C ASN A 61 -1.16 -0.05 -5.79
N MET A 62 -1.18 0.32 -4.50
CA MET A 62 -1.64 1.65 -4.08
C MET A 62 -0.74 2.77 -4.63
N MET A 63 0.58 2.63 -4.55
CA MET A 63 1.52 3.65 -5.02
C MET A 63 1.55 3.80 -6.54
N LYS A 64 1.28 2.73 -7.29
CA LYS A 64 1.19 2.75 -8.76
C LYS A 64 0.07 3.67 -9.25
N ASN A 65 -0.99 3.84 -8.46
CA ASN A 65 -2.05 4.78 -8.77
C ASN A 65 -1.60 6.21 -8.45
N ARG A 66 -1.41 7.06 -9.46
CA ARG A 66 -0.80 8.41 -9.30
C ARG A 66 -1.56 9.33 -8.34
N GLY A 67 -2.84 9.06 -8.05
CA GLY A 67 -3.62 9.79 -7.04
C GLY A 67 -3.33 9.38 -5.59
N ASP A 68 -2.73 8.22 -5.38
CA ASP A 68 -2.54 7.61 -4.07
C ASP A 68 -1.07 7.59 -3.64
N TYR A 69 -0.12 7.75 -4.57
CA TYR A 69 1.32 7.78 -4.30
C TYR A 69 1.69 8.74 -3.15
N SER A 70 1.34 10.04 -3.25
CA SER A 70 1.74 11.04 -2.26
C SER A 70 1.13 10.72 -0.90
N THR A 71 -0.12 10.25 -0.87
CA THR A 71 -0.81 9.82 0.36
C THR A 71 -0.11 8.63 1.00
N VAL A 72 0.12 7.56 0.24
CA VAL A 72 0.78 6.34 0.73
C VAL A 72 2.21 6.64 1.19
N CYS A 73 2.97 7.42 0.42
CA CYS A 73 4.32 7.86 0.77
C CYS A 73 4.33 8.61 2.11
N LYS A 74 3.43 9.59 2.30
CA LYS A 74 3.28 10.32 3.57
C LYS A 74 2.90 9.39 4.72
N CYS A 75 2.02 8.42 4.49
CA CYS A 75 1.65 7.44 5.50
C CYS A 75 2.83 6.55 5.91
N ILE A 76 3.59 6.01 4.95
CA ILE A 76 4.79 5.20 5.23
C ILE A 76 5.81 6.03 6.03
N LYS A 77 6.07 7.26 5.59
CA LYS A 77 6.98 8.19 6.29
C LYS A 77 6.53 8.42 7.74
N LYS A 78 5.24 8.61 7.99
CA LYS A 78 4.68 8.78 9.34
C LYS A 78 4.84 7.52 10.20
N VAL A 79 4.57 6.34 9.65
CA VAL A 79 4.71 5.07 10.38
C VAL A 79 6.16 4.83 10.81
N LEU A 80 7.12 5.25 9.99
CA LEU A 80 8.54 5.00 10.21
C LEU A 80 9.29 6.20 10.80
N LEU A 81 8.61 7.29 11.15
CA LEU A 81 9.22 8.54 11.59
C LEU A 81 10.13 8.36 12.81
N HIS A 82 9.72 7.52 13.77
CA HIS A 82 10.49 7.23 14.98
C HIS A 82 11.26 5.91 14.90
N THR A 83 11.40 5.36 13.71
CA THR A 83 12.08 4.10 13.48
C THR A 83 13.42 4.37 12.80
N ASN A 84 14.49 3.75 13.30
CA ASN A 84 15.72 3.65 12.55
C ASN A 84 15.60 2.49 11.55
N TYR A 85 15.76 2.78 10.27
CA TYR A 85 15.68 1.79 9.19
C TYR A 85 16.49 2.26 7.98
N ASP A 86 16.78 1.34 7.07
CA ASP A 86 17.41 1.65 5.80
C ASP A 86 16.34 1.78 4.69
N PRO A 87 16.12 2.98 4.11
CA PRO A 87 15.18 3.17 3.01
C PRO A 87 15.47 2.30 1.78
N LYS A 88 16.71 1.84 1.58
CA LYS A 88 17.06 0.92 0.49
C LYS A 88 16.40 -0.45 0.66
N ARG A 89 16.12 -0.86 1.89
CA ARG A 89 15.40 -2.12 2.17
C ARG A 89 13.97 -2.11 1.62
N PHE A 90 13.35 -0.95 1.43
CA PHE A 90 12.07 -0.89 0.71
C PHE A 90 12.23 -1.32 -0.75
N GLN A 91 13.24 -0.79 -1.43
CA GLN A 91 13.54 -1.13 -2.83
C GLN A 91 13.92 -2.61 -2.95
N THR A 92 14.87 -3.07 -2.14
CA THR A 92 15.33 -4.46 -2.15
C THR A 92 14.20 -5.43 -1.79
N GLY A 93 13.42 -5.13 -0.75
CA GLY A 93 12.27 -5.95 -0.35
C GLY A 93 11.20 -6.03 -1.44
N SER A 94 10.90 -4.90 -2.09
CA SER A 94 9.94 -4.84 -3.21
C SER A 94 10.39 -5.68 -4.42
N GLN A 95 11.69 -5.65 -4.75
CA GLN A 95 12.27 -6.49 -5.81
C GLN A 95 12.23 -7.97 -5.43
N GLN A 96 12.66 -8.32 -4.21
CA GLN A 96 12.66 -9.70 -3.72
C GLN A 96 11.25 -10.31 -3.65
N CYS A 97 10.23 -9.47 -3.49
CA CYS A 97 8.82 -9.88 -3.46
C CYS A 97 8.11 -9.83 -4.82
N ASN A 98 8.79 -9.50 -5.92
CA ASN A 98 8.22 -9.43 -7.28
C ASN A 98 6.93 -8.59 -7.34
N THR A 99 6.94 -7.42 -6.71
CA THR A 99 5.75 -6.56 -6.57
C THR A 99 5.19 -5.97 -7.88
N GLY A 100 5.82 -6.21 -9.04
CA GLY A 100 5.40 -5.69 -10.36
C GLY A 100 5.61 -4.18 -10.54
N TYR A 101 5.82 -3.44 -9.45
CA TYR A 101 6.23 -2.04 -9.39
C TYR A 101 7.25 -1.87 -8.27
N THR A 102 8.50 -1.58 -8.65
CA THR A 102 9.58 -1.35 -7.68
C THR A 102 9.26 -0.13 -6.84
N LEU A 103 9.08 -0.33 -5.54
CA LEU A 103 8.81 0.75 -4.60
C LEU A 103 10.01 1.69 -4.53
N PRO A 104 9.81 3.02 -4.62
CA PRO A 104 10.89 3.96 -4.38
C PRO A 104 11.29 3.95 -2.90
N PRO A 105 12.49 4.45 -2.56
CA PRO A 105 12.94 4.54 -1.19
C PRO A 105 12.14 5.63 -0.47
N VAL A 106 11.39 5.23 0.55
CA VAL A 106 10.70 6.15 1.44
C VAL A 106 11.51 6.25 2.73
N GLY A 107 12.23 7.35 2.88
CA GLY A 107 13.06 7.69 4.01
C GLY A 107 12.52 8.91 4.78
N HIS A 108 13.23 9.28 5.84
CA HIS A 108 12.92 10.47 6.66
C HIS A 108 13.01 11.77 5.85
N THR A 109 13.92 11.82 4.87
CA THR A 109 14.14 12.97 3.99
C THR A 109 13.38 12.89 2.67
N THR A 110 12.66 11.80 2.39
CA THR A 110 11.92 11.67 1.13
C THR A 110 10.82 12.72 1.02
N THR A 111 10.78 13.39 -0.14
CA THR A 111 9.70 14.30 -0.54
C THR A 111 8.57 13.48 -1.14
N CYS A 112 7.47 13.44 -0.40
CA CYS A 112 6.16 12.94 -0.81
C CYS A 112 5.23 14.13 -1.07
#